data_AF-A0A392NJY8-F1
#
_entry.id   AF-A0A392NJY8-F1
#
_cell.length_a   1.000
_cell.length_b   1.000
_cell.length_c   1.000
_cell.angle_alpha   90.00
_cell.angle_beta   90.00
_cell.angle_gamma   90.00
#
_symmetry.space_group_name_H-M   'P 1'
#
loop_
_entity.id
_entity.type
_entity.pdbx_description
1 polymer ?
#
loop_
_entity_poly.entity_id
_entity_poly.type
_entity_poly.pdbx_seq_one_letter_code
_entity_poly.pdbx_strand_id
1 'polypeptide(L)' 'GSLGFGEEALQSLPGNVGSQDVNDVLTAIDHVIDLGLASPSKIAVLGGSHGGFLTTHLIGQVQ' A
#
# COMPACT_ATOMS: atom_id res chain seq x y z
N GLY A 1 -9.59 6.25 -2.94
CA GLY A 1 -9.25 4.83 -2.79
C GLY A 1 -9.43 4.17 -4.13
N SER A 2 -9.62 2.85 -4.13
CA SER A 2 -9.72 2.05 -5.35
C SER A 2 -11.11 2.15 -5.99
N LEU A 3 -11.13 2.18 -7.33
CA LEU A 3 -12.37 2.08 -8.11
C LEU A 3 -13.05 0.72 -7.86
N GLY A 4 -14.38 0.70 -7.87
CA GLY A 4 -15.17 -0.51 -7.67
C GLY A 4 -15.52 -0.82 -6.20
N PHE A 5 -15.05 -0.02 -5.25
CA PHE A 5 -15.35 -0.18 -3.81
C PHE A 5 -16.35 0.87 -3.27
N GLY A 6 -17.07 1.55 -4.17
CA GLY A 6 -18.04 2.58 -3.83
C GLY A 6 -17.43 3.98 -3.67
N GLU A 7 -18.29 4.99 -3.66
CA GLU A 7 -17.89 6.40 -3.65
C GLU A 7 -17.16 6.79 -2.35
N GLU A 8 -17.58 6.24 -1.21
CA GLU A 8 -16.95 6.51 0.08
C GLU A 8 -15.47 6.11 0.09
N ALA A 9 -15.15 4.93 -0.46
CA ALA A 9 -13.76 4.48 -0.60
C ALA A 9 -12.97 5.37 -1.56
N LEU A 10 -13.60 5.94 -2.59
CA LEU A 10 -12.95 6.89 -3.50
C LEU A 10 -12.62 8.19 -2.77
N GLN A 11 -13.60 8.77 -2.09
CA GLN A 11 -13.51 10.06 -1.41
C GLN A 11 -12.71 10.01 -0.11
N SER A 12 -12.40 8.83 0.45
CA SER A 12 -11.55 8.75 1.64
C SER A 12 -10.09 9.14 1.37
N LEU A 13 -9.63 8.99 0.12
CA LEU A 13 -8.21 9.10 -0.22
C LEU A 13 -7.73 10.54 -0.46
N PRO A 14 -8.49 11.45 -1.12
CA PRO A 14 -8.12 12.86 -1.18
C PRO A 14 -7.79 13.43 0.21
N GLY A 15 -6.62 14.05 0.35
CA GLY A 15 -6.09 14.55 1.63
C GLY A 15 -5.31 13.51 2.45
N ASN A 16 -5.37 12.24 2.10
CA ASN A 16 -4.71 11.12 2.79
C ASN A 16 -3.77 10.31 1.89
N VAL A 17 -3.55 10.74 0.64
CA VAL A 17 -2.63 10.13 -0.32
C VAL A 17 -1.20 10.10 0.23
N GLY A 18 -0.51 8.97 0.12
CA GLY A 18 0.82 8.75 0.68
C GLY A 18 0.82 8.38 2.16
N SER A 19 -0.36 8.13 2.75
CA SER A 19 -0.52 7.64 4.12
C SER A 19 -1.56 6.54 4.19
N GLN A 20 -2.81 6.79 3.76
CA GLN A 20 -3.87 5.77 3.81
C GLN A 20 -3.55 4.62 2.85
N ASP A 21 -3.30 4.93 1.59
CA ASP A 21 -2.93 3.97 0.54
C ASP A 21 -1.61 3.24 0.84
N VAL A 22 -0.64 3.90 1.46
CA VAL A 22 0.61 3.27 1.94
C VAL A 22 0.33 2.28 3.07
N ASN A 23 -0.46 2.67 4.06
CA ASN A 23 -0.86 1.80 5.17
C ASN A 23 -1.68 0.60 4.70
N ASP A 24 -2.54 0.77 3.69
CA ASP A 24 -3.29 -0.33 3.07
C ASP A 24 -2.33 -1.37 2.46
N VAL A 25 -1.25 -0.91 1.79
CA VAL A 25 -0.22 -1.82 1.24
C VAL A 25 0.55 -2.53 2.35
N LEU A 26 0.96 -1.83 3.41
CA LEU A 26 1.65 -2.45 4.55
C LEU A 26 0.77 -3.50 5.24
N THR A 27 -0.50 -3.17 5.47
CA THR A 27 -1.48 -4.10 6.06
C THR A 27 -1.64 -5.36 5.20
N ALA A 28 -1.67 -5.21 3.87
CA ALA A 28 -1.72 -6.35 2.96
C ALA A 28 -0.45 -7.21 3.02
N ILE A 29 0.73 -6.58 3.15
CA ILE A 29 2.01 -7.27 3.32
C ILE A 29 2.04 -8.07 4.62
N ASP A 30 1.68 -7.44 5.74
CA ASP A 30 1.64 -8.09 7.06
C ASP A 30 0.67 -9.28 7.03
N HIS A 31 -0.51 -9.11 6.42
CA HIS A 31 -1.48 -10.18 6.30
C HIS A 31 -0.94 -11.41 5.56
N VAL A 32 -0.22 -11.24 4.44
CA VAL A 32 0.34 -12.39 3.71
C VAL A 32 1.55 -13.02 4.40
N ILE A 33 2.30 -12.26 5.20
CA ILE A 33 3.34 -12.79 6.08
C ILE A 33 2.72 -13.66 7.18
N ASP A 34 1.67 -13.18 7.83
CA ASP A 34 0.96 -13.90 8.90
C ASP A 34 0.35 -15.22 8.41
N LEU A 35 -0.11 -15.25 7.16
CA LEU A 35 -0.58 -16.47 6.50
C LEU A 35 0.55 -17.43 6.12
N GLY A 36 1.83 -17.06 6.30
CA GLY A 36 2.99 -17.84 5.90
C GLY A 36 3.21 -17.90 4.38
N LEU A 37 2.58 -17.00 3.62
CA LEU A 37 2.66 -16.95 2.15
C LEU A 37 3.84 -16.10 1.66
N ALA A 38 4.37 -15.22 2.51
CA ALA A 38 5.53 -14.38 2.22
C ALA A 38 6.55 -14.40 3.36
N SER A 39 7.83 -14.28 3.00
CA SER A 39 8.93 -14.14 3.97
C SER A 39 9.19 -12.66 4.23
N PRO A 40 9.21 -12.18 5.49
CA PRO A 40 9.43 -10.76 5.79
C PRO A 40 10.79 -10.25 5.31
N SER A 41 11.79 -11.13 5.22
CA SER A 41 13.13 -10.80 4.72
C SER A 41 13.28 -10.83 3.19
N LYS A 42 12.21 -11.15 2.44
CA LYS A 42 12.24 -11.33 0.98
C LYS A 42 11.07 -10.64 0.30
N ILE A 43 10.95 -9.33 0.53
CA ILE A 43 9.93 -8.50 -0.10
C ILE A 43 10.59 -7.51 -1.05
N ALA A 44 10.02 -7.39 -2.25
CA ALA A 44 10.39 -6.39 -3.24
C ALA A 44 9.14 -5.62 -3.65
N VAL A 45 9.28 -4.31 -3.84
CA VAL A 45 8.19 -3.41 -4.26
C VAL A 45 8.59 -2.77 -5.58
N LEU A 46 7.69 -2.79 -6.56
CA LEU A 46 7.83 -2.03 -7.81
C LEU A 46 6.51 -1.40 -8.22
N GLY A 47 6.59 -0.28 -8.95
CA GLY A 47 5.43 0.33 -9.58
C GLY A 47 5.80 1.48 -10.50
N GLY A 48 4.93 1.76 -11.47
CA GLY A 48 5.00 2.95 -12.33
C GLY A 48 3.85 3.92 -12.04
N SER A 49 3.96 5.18 -12.46
CA SER A 49 2.95 6.21 -12.22
C SER A 49 2.60 6.33 -10.72
N HIS A 50 1.33 6.27 -10.34
CA HIS A 50 0.90 6.28 -8.94
C HIS A 50 1.45 5.07 -8.14
N GLY A 51 1.67 3.92 -8.78
CA GLY A 51 2.37 2.79 -8.14
C GLY A 51 3.84 3.09 -7.86
N GLY A 52 4.49 3.94 -8.67
CA GLY A 52 5.84 4.42 -8.42
C GLY A 52 5.89 5.38 -7.22
N PHE A 53 4.89 6.27 -7.12
CA PHE A 53 4.66 7.11 -5.94
C PHE A 53 4.55 6.25 -4.67
N LEU A 54 3.68 5.23 -4.65
CA LEU A 54 3.55 4.31 -3.52
C LEU A 54 4.85 3.56 -3.21
N THR A 55 5.57 3.09 -4.25
CA THR A 55 6.87 2.42 -4.07
C THR A 55 7.87 3.32 -3.33
N THR A 56 8.00 4.58 -3.74
CA THR A 56 8.91 5.53 -3.08
C THR A 56 8.45 5.90 -1.67
N HIS A 57 7.14 6.02 -1.46
CA HIS A 57 6.57 6.30 -0.14
C HIS A 57 6.78 5.15 0.84
N LEU A 58 6.57 3.91 0.40
CA LEU A 58 6.85 2.72 1.20
C LEU A 58 8.32 2.75 1.62
N ILE A 59 9.26 2.79 0.68
CA ILE A 59 10.70 2.81 0.99
C ILE A 59 11.09 3.95 1.95
N GLY A 60 10.46 5.12 1.83
CA GLY A 60 10.78 6.29 2.66
C GLY A 60 10.12 6.31 4.04
N GLN A 61 9.09 5.51 4.28
CA GLN A 61 8.30 5.53 5.52
C GLN A 61 8.46 4.28 6.40
N VAL A 62 8.75 3.10 5.82
CA VAL A 62 9.08 1.93 6.65
C VAL A 62 10.48 2.07 7.23
N GLN A 63 10.58 2.01 8.56
CA GLN A 63 11.82 1.86 9.32
C GLN A 63 12.00 0.41 9.77
#